data_AF-A0A9X1SIQ5-F1
#
_entry.id   AF-A0A9X1SIQ5-F1
#
_cell.length_a   1.000
_cell.length_b   1.000
_cell.length_c   1.000
_cell.angle_alpha   90.00
_cell.angle_beta   90.00
_cell.angle_gamma   90.00
#
_symmetry.space_group_name_H-M   'P 1'
#
loop_
_entity.id
_entity.type
_entity.pdbx_description
1 polymer ?
#
loop_
_entity_poly.entity_id
_entity_poly.type
_entity_poly.pdbx_seq_one_letter_code
_entity_poly.pdbx_strand_id
1 'polypeptide(L)'
;MGQVEDVVKYWNVEEKLRPWYPMKFYGVTKISCFIDNPRIKSFHANMFHGLAERDGKEFPGCPPVYANTESPSLLTISRNASRVPKIFQPMNHLVVHESYEKTLSELPNIRLAPVEFRRLVDVEFAEGDMSWAEKWGNVDPCQLLRTLPDVPEFHQTIGRYIEVQCYRNCDAAKKYPTASPVTIVEGTPPWEEKSEMRLSAEMLEQFPIMCGSLIVSAPVYELLKEGLDPTYFVVREFDLDSCHSQ
;
A
#
# COMPACT_ATOMS: atom_id res chain seq x y z
N MET A 1 39.11 -40.58 -40.26
CA MET A 1 38.72 -39.15 -40.35
C MET A 1 37.21 -39.12 -40.19
N GLY A 2 36.57 -38.77 -39.09
CA GLY A 2 36.93 -38.09 -37.86
C GLY A 2 35.61 -37.48 -37.39
N GLN A 3 34.77 -38.30 -36.73
CA GLN A 3 33.47 -37.87 -36.18
C GLN A 3 33.72 -36.99 -34.96
N VAL A 4 33.17 -35.78 -34.97
CA VAL A 4 33.13 -34.89 -33.80
C VAL A 4 31.73 -35.01 -33.23
N GLU A 5 31.59 -35.81 -32.18
CA GLU A 5 30.44 -35.80 -31.29
C GLU A 5 30.66 -34.65 -30.28
N ASP A 6 29.96 -33.54 -30.48
CA ASP A 6 29.93 -32.46 -29.49
C ASP A 6 29.00 -32.86 -28.34
N VAL A 7 29.65 -33.25 -27.24
CA VAL A 7 29.04 -33.49 -25.94
C VAL A 7 28.60 -32.15 -25.35
N VAL A 8 27.34 -31.79 -25.58
CA VAL A 8 26.69 -30.69 -24.85
C VAL A 8 26.32 -31.16 -23.45
N LYS A 9 27.27 -31.01 -22.51
CA LYS A 9 26.99 -31.05 -21.07
C LYS A 9 26.53 -29.66 -20.63
N TYR A 10 25.22 -29.42 -20.62
CA TYR A 10 24.67 -28.34 -19.81
C TYR A 10 24.76 -28.75 -18.34
N TRP A 11 25.75 -28.15 -17.68
CA TRP A 11 25.93 -28.17 -16.25
C TRP A 11 24.78 -27.41 -15.58
N ASN A 12 23.82 -28.13 -15.01
CA ASN A 12 22.88 -27.63 -13.99
C ASN A 12 23.67 -27.28 -12.71
N VAL A 13 24.19 -26.05 -12.60
CA VAL A 13 24.96 -25.58 -11.42
C VAL A 13 24.46 -24.22 -10.90
N GLU A 14 23.14 -23.98 -10.98
CA GLU A 14 22.50 -22.85 -10.28
C GLU A 14 21.48 -23.27 -9.22
N GLU A 15 21.42 -24.55 -8.84
CA GLU A 15 20.91 -24.97 -7.52
C GLU A 15 22.01 -24.88 -6.46
N LYS A 16 22.78 -23.79 -6.47
CA LYS A 16 23.55 -23.42 -5.28
C LYS A 16 22.54 -23.03 -4.22
N LEU A 17 22.20 -24.00 -3.37
CA LEU A 17 21.76 -23.86 -1.98
C LEU A 17 21.62 -22.39 -1.62
N ARG A 18 20.48 -21.77 -1.95
CA ARG A 18 20.11 -20.54 -1.26
C ARG A 18 20.06 -20.98 0.20
N PRO A 19 20.90 -20.44 1.09
CA PRO A 19 20.78 -20.76 2.49
C PRO A 19 19.30 -20.56 2.85
N TRP A 20 18.69 -21.57 3.47
CA TRP A 20 17.30 -21.56 3.94
C TRP A 20 17.17 -20.47 5.02
N TYR A 21 17.26 -19.22 4.60
CA TYR A 21 16.87 -18.09 5.42
C TYR A 21 15.35 -18.03 5.33
N PRO A 22 14.66 -17.98 6.47
CA PRO A 22 13.21 -17.84 6.45
C PRO A 22 12.86 -16.61 5.63
N MET A 23 12.00 -16.81 4.62
CA MET A 23 11.58 -15.70 3.79
C MET A 23 10.65 -14.82 4.61
N LYS A 24 11.14 -13.63 4.96
CA LYS A 24 10.37 -12.62 5.67
C LYS A 24 9.51 -11.81 4.72
N PHE A 25 8.37 -11.38 5.22
CA PHE A 25 7.54 -10.37 4.59
C PHE A 25 6.91 -9.46 5.64
N TYR A 26 6.34 -8.35 5.17
CA TYR A 26 5.78 -7.33 6.04
C TYR A 26 4.33 -7.07 5.68
N GLY A 27 3.47 -7.06 6.70
CA GLY A 27 2.14 -6.50 6.60
C GLY A 27 2.18 -5.03 6.99
N VAL A 28 1.75 -4.15 6.10
CA VAL A 28 1.66 -2.71 6.33
C VAL A 28 0.20 -2.34 6.44
N THR A 29 -0.25 -1.97 7.63
CA THR A 29 -1.63 -1.53 7.87
C THR A 29 -1.64 -0.03 8.03
N LYS A 30 -2.45 0.68 7.25
CA LYS A 30 -2.74 2.09 7.55
C LYS A 30 -3.40 2.19 8.92
N ILE A 31 -2.83 3.01 9.79
CA ILE A 31 -3.41 3.38 11.07
C ILE A 31 -4.69 4.15 10.75
N SER A 32 -5.83 3.54 11.02
CA SER A 32 -7.11 4.25 11.03
C SER A 32 -7.24 4.97 12.37
N CYS A 33 -6.48 6.06 12.56
CA CYS A 33 -6.07 6.60 13.87
C CYS A 33 -7.17 6.80 14.93
N PHE A 34 -6.76 6.60 16.19
CA PHE A 34 -7.46 5.97 17.31
C PHE A 34 -7.53 6.85 18.57
N ILE A 35 -8.72 6.91 19.21
CA ILE A 35 -9.00 6.97 20.66
C ILE A 35 -10.36 6.24 20.81
N ASP A 36 -10.80 5.83 22.00
CA ASP A 36 -12.22 5.49 22.31
C ASP A 36 -13.22 6.66 22.07
N ASN A 37 -12.96 7.51 21.09
CA ASN A 37 -13.82 8.57 20.62
C ASN A 37 -14.12 8.40 19.12
N PRO A 38 -15.32 7.92 18.74
CA PRO A 38 -15.69 7.69 17.35
C PRO A 38 -15.68 8.94 16.46
N ARG A 39 -15.70 10.15 17.04
CA ARG A 39 -15.64 11.41 16.27
C ARG A 39 -14.25 11.71 15.70
N ILE A 40 -13.19 11.37 16.45
CA ILE A 40 -11.79 11.59 16.04
C ILE A 40 -11.41 10.63 14.90
N LYS A 41 -11.90 9.38 14.99
CA LYS A 41 -11.56 8.29 14.07
C LYS A 41 -11.87 8.62 12.60
N SER A 42 -13.12 9.02 12.33
CA SER A 42 -13.55 9.28 10.94
C SER A 42 -12.90 10.55 10.38
N PHE A 43 -12.82 11.62 11.18
CA PHE A 43 -12.24 12.89 10.75
C PHE A 43 -10.77 12.78 10.42
N HIS A 44 -9.99 12.21 11.32
CA HIS A 44 -8.58 12.01 11.09
C HIS A 44 -8.35 11.10 9.88
N ALA A 45 -8.96 9.92 9.85
CA ALA A 45 -8.78 8.98 8.76
C ALA A 45 -9.13 9.62 7.39
N ASN A 46 -10.28 10.25 7.26
CA ASN A 46 -10.75 10.76 5.98
C ASN A 46 -9.99 12.03 5.52
N MET A 47 -9.62 12.92 6.44
CA MET A 47 -8.85 14.13 6.09
C MET A 47 -7.39 13.81 5.76
N PHE A 48 -6.80 12.81 6.44
CA PHE A 48 -5.38 12.48 6.30
C PHE A 48 -5.11 11.44 5.21
N HIS A 49 -5.96 10.42 5.09
CA HIS A 49 -5.89 9.45 3.99
C HIS A 49 -6.42 10.07 2.68
N GLY A 50 -7.38 10.99 2.78
CA GLY A 50 -8.00 11.64 1.63
C GLY A 50 -9.10 10.80 0.98
N LEU A 51 -9.72 11.40 -0.03
CA LEU A 51 -10.68 10.78 -0.93
C LEU A 51 -9.95 10.36 -2.20
N ALA A 52 -10.13 9.10 -2.58
CA ALA A 52 -9.70 8.58 -3.87
C ALA A 52 -10.89 8.51 -4.82
N GLU A 53 -10.67 8.84 -6.08
CA GLU A 53 -11.64 8.74 -7.16
C GLU A 53 -11.00 8.08 -8.38
N ARG A 54 -11.76 7.21 -9.04
CA ARG A 54 -11.41 6.64 -10.35
C ARG A 54 -12.68 6.39 -11.15
N ASP A 55 -12.67 6.74 -12.42
CA ASP A 55 -13.82 6.56 -13.34
C ASP A 55 -15.12 7.19 -12.81
N GLY A 56 -15.02 8.35 -12.15
CA GLY A 56 -16.17 9.02 -11.52
C GLY A 56 -16.72 8.32 -10.27
N LYS A 57 -16.04 7.29 -9.76
CA LYS A 57 -16.40 6.60 -8.51
C LYS A 57 -15.47 7.04 -7.41
N GLU A 58 -16.04 7.64 -6.38
CA GLU A 58 -15.33 8.09 -5.20
C GLU A 58 -15.39 7.03 -4.09
N PHE A 59 -14.27 6.80 -3.42
CA PHE A 59 -14.09 5.80 -2.37
C PHE A 59 -13.94 6.50 -1.01
N PRO A 60 -14.51 5.96 0.09
CA PRO A 60 -15.16 4.64 0.24
C PRO A 60 -16.62 4.53 -0.22
N GLY A 61 -17.23 5.59 -0.75
CA GLY A 61 -18.65 5.60 -1.11
C GLY A 61 -19.05 4.55 -2.16
N CYS A 62 -18.09 4.11 -2.98
CA CYS A 62 -18.21 3.03 -3.94
C CYS A 62 -17.23 1.88 -3.64
N PRO A 63 -17.47 0.66 -4.17
CA PRO A 63 -16.45 -0.39 -4.19
C PRO A 63 -15.18 0.08 -4.92
N PRO A 64 -13.97 -0.16 -4.38
CA PRO A 64 -12.72 0.29 -5.00
C PRO A 64 -12.54 -0.32 -6.38
N VAL A 65 -12.12 0.51 -7.34
CA VAL A 65 -11.77 0.09 -8.70
C VAL A 65 -10.25 -0.04 -8.80
N TYR A 66 -9.76 -1.26 -8.98
CA TYR A 66 -8.34 -1.56 -9.00
C TYR A 66 -7.72 -1.36 -10.37
N ALA A 67 -6.65 -0.57 -10.41
CA ALA A 67 -6.07 -0.12 -11.67
C ALA A 67 -5.54 -1.24 -12.56
N ASN A 68 -4.91 -2.22 -11.93
CA ASN A 68 -4.21 -3.31 -12.58
C ASN A 68 -5.16 -4.39 -13.13
N THR A 69 -6.41 -4.44 -12.65
CA THR A 69 -7.37 -5.48 -13.02
C THR A 69 -8.66 -4.95 -13.65
N GLU A 70 -9.04 -3.70 -13.40
CA GLU A 70 -10.38 -3.19 -13.72
C GLU A 70 -10.38 -1.92 -14.57
N SER A 71 -9.45 -0.98 -14.36
CA SER A 71 -9.43 0.28 -15.13
C SER A 71 -8.06 0.93 -15.28
N PRO A 72 -7.65 1.36 -16.49
CA PRO A 72 -6.38 2.05 -16.71
C PRO A 72 -6.39 3.54 -16.33
N SER A 73 -7.54 4.12 -15.97
CA SER A 73 -7.66 5.55 -15.65
C SER A 73 -6.77 5.96 -14.49
N LEU A 74 -6.38 7.24 -14.44
CA LEU A 74 -5.54 7.75 -13.36
C LEU A 74 -6.32 7.82 -12.05
N LEU A 75 -5.59 7.64 -10.93
CA LEU A 75 -6.14 7.86 -9.61
C LEU A 75 -6.21 9.35 -9.34
N THR A 76 -7.40 9.84 -9.03
CA THR A 76 -7.61 11.22 -8.58
C THR A 76 -7.72 11.26 -7.06
N ILE A 77 -7.09 12.23 -6.41
CA ILE A 77 -7.08 12.36 -4.95
C ILE A 77 -7.50 13.77 -4.52
N SER A 78 -8.35 13.84 -3.48
CA SER A 78 -8.51 15.04 -2.66
C SER A 78 -8.00 14.76 -1.25
N ARG A 79 -7.20 15.65 -0.63
CA ARG A 79 -6.68 15.43 0.73
C ARG A 79 -6.24 16.72 1.43
N ASN A 80 -6.03 16.64 2.74
CA ASN A 80 -5.26 17.64 3.46
C ASN A 80 -3.78 17.57 3.06
N ALA A 81 -3.17 18.73 2.80
CA ALA A 81 -1.81 18.87 2.32
C ALA A 81 -0.86 19.59 3.29
N SER A 82 -1.35 20.06 4.45
CA SER A 82 -0.49 20.65 5.49
C SER A 82 0.59 19.67 5.98
N ARG A 83 0.34 18.35 5.89
CA ARG A 83 1.34 17.29 6.06
C ARG A 83 1.05 16.12 5.11
N VAL A 84 1.86 15.98 4.06
CA VAL A 84 1.78 14.85 3.13
C VAL A 84 2.97 13.93 3.38
N PRO A 85 2.77 12.69 3.88
CA PRO A 85 3.85 11.74 4.01
C PRO A 85 4.33 11.28 2.62
N LYS A 86 5.57 10.76 2.56
CA LYS A 86 6.12 10.23 1.31
C LYS A 86 5.38 9.01 0.79
N ILE A 87 4.76 8.25 1.68
CA ILE A 87 3.91 7.10 1.35
C ILE A 87 2.58 7.30 2.07
N PHE A 88 1.48 7.12 1.35
CA PHE A 88 0.15 7.08 1.93
C PHE A 88 -0.75 6.14 1.16
N GLN A 89 -1.93 5.86 1.72
CA GLN A 89 -2.85 4.88 1.17
C GLN A 89 -4.29 5.41 1.22
N PRO A 90 -4.72 6.26 0.26
CA PRO A 90 -6.13 6.64 0.15
C PRO A 90 -6.93 5.39 -0.19
N MET A 91 -7.81 4.99 0.72
CA MET A 91 -8.50 3.70 0.60
C MET A 91 -7.54 2.52 0.45
N ASN A 92 -7.56 1.80 -0.67
CA ASN A 92 -6.72 0.62 -0.88
C ASN A 92 -5.59 0.87 -1.90
N HIS A 93 -5.41 2.11 -2.36
CA HIS A 93 -4.40 2.46 -3.36
C HIS A 93 -3.10 2.84 -2.67
N LEU A 94 -1.98 2.18 -2.98
CA LEU A 94 -0.68 2.59 -2.47
C LEU A 94 -0.16 3.77 -3.30
N VAL A 95 0.09 4.90 -2.66
CA VAL A 95 0.57 6.12 -3.30
C VAL A 95 1.90 6.50 -2.68
N VAL A 96 2.90 6.75 -3.53
CA VAL A 96 4.26 7.07 -3.12
C VAL A 96 4.76 8.34 -3.83
N HIS A 97 5.65 9.06 -3.18
CA HIS A 97 6.33 10.21 -3.75
C HIS A 97 7.22 9.78 -4.93
N GLU A 98 7.40 10.64 -5.93
CA GLU A 98 8.16 10.33 -7.15
C GLU A 98 9.60 9.87 -6.91
N SER A 99 10.18 10.19 -5.75
CA SER A 99 11.51 9.70 -5.34
C SER A 99 11.63 8.16 -5.30
N TYR A 100 10.52 7.43 -5.23
CA TYR A 100 10.50 5.97 -5.27
C TYR A 100 10.31 5.39 -6.69
N GLU A 101 10.00 6.22 -7.68
CA GLU A 101 9.60 5.80 -9.03
C GLU A 101 10.63 4.87 -9.68
N LYS A 102 11.89 5.30 -9.72
CA LYS A 102 12.97 4.54 -10.35
C LYS A 102 13.09 3.14 -9.74
N THR A 103 13.21 3.07 -8.42
CA THR A 103 13.39 1.80 -7.72
C THR A 103 12.19 0.88 -7.89
N LEU A 104 10.96 1.42 -7.82
CA LEU A 104 9.75 0.61 -7.97
C LEU A 104 9.52 0.15 -9.41
N SER A 105 10.00 0.90 -10.41
CA SER A 105 9.87 0.54 -11.82
C SER A 105 10.68 -0.70 -12.22
N GLU A 106 11.67 -1.07 -11.41
CA GLU A 106 12.52 -2.26 -11.61
C GLU A 106 11.87 -3.54 -11.03
N LEU A 107 10.78 -3.42 -10.29
CA LEU A 107 10.12 -4.55 -9.65
C LEU A 107 9.13 -5.26 -10.60
N PRO A 108 9.02 -6.60 -10.52
CA PRO A 108 8.09 -7.36 -11.35
C PRO A 108 6.63 -7.10 -10.97
N ASN A 109 5.74 -7.23 -11.96
CA ASN A 109 4.29 -7.17 -11.81
C ASN A 109 3.73 -5.92 -11.09
N ILE A 110 4.47 -4.80 -11.17
CA ILE A 110 4.05 -3.48 -10.71
C ILE A 110 3.88 -2.56 -11.92
N ARG A 111 2.78 -1.82 -11.95
CA ARG A 111 2.61 -0.68 -12.86
C ARG A 111 2.61 0.59 -12.04
N LEU A 112 3.30 1.61 -12.53
CA LEU A 112 3.31 2.94 -11.93
C LEU A 112 2.47 3.86 -12.80
N ALA A 113 1.62 4.67 -12.17
CA ALA A 113 0.83 5.69 -12.86
C ALA A 113 0.87 6.99 -12.07
N PRO A 114 0.89 8.16 -12.74
CA PRO A 114 0.80 9.42 -12.04
C PRO A 114 -0.55 9.54 -11.30
N VAL A 115 -0.50 10.18 -10.13
CA VAL A 115 -1.70 10.60 -9.40
C VAL A 115 -2.08 12.01 -9.82
N GLU A 116 -3.38 12.26 -9.96
CA GLU A 116 -3.92 13.61 -10.14
C GLU A 116 -4.48 14.11 -8.81
N PHE A 117 -3.92 15.20 -8.28
CA PHE A 117 -4.54 15.87 -7.14
C PHE A 117 -5.65 16.78 -7.66
N ARG A 118 -6.90 16.44 -7.36
CA ARG A 118 -8.07 17.27 -7.65
C ARG A 118 -8.21 18.41 -6.66
N ARG A 119 -7.85 18.16 -5.41
CA ARG A 119 -7.92 19.16 -4.34
C ARG A 119 -6.91 18.89 -3.24
N LEU A 120 -6.14 19.91 -2.89
CA LEU A 120 -5.27 19.97 -1.75
C LEU A 120 -5.77 21.08 -0.83
N VAL A 121 -6.20 20.72 0.37
CA VAL A 121 -6.75 21.70 1.32
C VAL A 121 -5.74 21.97 2.42
N ASP A 122 -5.83 23.16 3.02
CA ASP A 122 -5.07 23.50 4.23
C ASP A 122 -5.98 23.40 5.45
N VAL A 123 -5.82 22.29 6.18
CA VAL A 123 -6.47 22.10 7.46
C VAL A 123 -5.37 21.82 8.47
N GLU A 124 -4.98 22.87 9.20
CA GLU A 124 -4.14 22.72 10.38
C GLU A 124 -4.81 21.73 11.33
N PHE A 125 -4.06 20.68 11.67
CA PHE A 125 -4.48 19.65 12.58
C PHE A 125 -3.27 19.13 13.34
N ALA A 126 -3.39 18.99 14.65
CA ALA A 126 -2.45 18.27 15.49
C ALA A 126 -3.10 16.98 16.02
N GLU A 127 -2.30 15.93 16.25
CA GLU A 127 -2.80 14.71 16.87
C GLU A 127 -3.47 15.02 18.22
N GLY A 128 -4.70 14.53 18.40
CA GLY A 128 -5.51 14.83 19.59
C GLY A 128 -6.20 16.20 19.58
N ASP A 129 -6.02 17.02 18.54
CA ASP A 129 -6.71 18.30 18.41
C ASP A 129 -8.19 18.11 18.05
N MET A 130 -9.06 18.73 18.85
CA MET A 130 -10.52 18.73 18.69
C MET A 130 -11.07 20.08 18.23
N SER A 131 -10.22 21.09 18.01
CA SER A 131 -10.60 22.44 17.57
C SER A 131 -11.42 22.43 16.27
N TRP A 132 -11.22 21.41 15.43
CA TRP A 132 -12.01 21.22 14.21
C TRP A 132 -13.51 21.06 14.50
N ALA A 133 -13.88 20.39 15.60
CA ALA A 133 -15.27 20.17 15.97
C ALA A 133 -15.93 21.48 16.44
N GLU A 134 -15.17 22.39 17.03
CA GLU A 134 -15.64 23.73 17.38
C GLU A 134 -15.80 24.60 16.13
N LYS A 135 -14.87 24.48 15.18
CA LYS A 135 -14.85 25.29 13.95
C LYS A 135 -15.91 24.87 12.92
N TRP A 136 -16.10 23.57 12.74
CA TRP A 136 -16.97 23.02 11.69
C TRP A 136 -18.14 22.20 12.21
N GLY A 137 -18.22 21.93 13.52
CA GLY A 137 -19.25 21.06 14.09
C GLY A 137 -19.03 19.58 13.77
N ASN A 138 -20.10 18.78 13.88
CA ASN A 138 -20.10 17.37 13.51
C ASN A 138 -20.34 17.20 12.00
N VAL A 139 -19.41 17.66 11.17
CA VAL A 139 -19.49 17.50 9.71
C VAL A 139 -18.76 16.22 9.29
N ASP A 140 -19.34 15.50 8.32
CA ASP A 140 -18.66 14.37 7.70
C ASP A 140 -17.37 14.86 7.01
N PRO A 141 -16.20 14.30 7.31
CA PRO A 141 -14.94 14.86 6.86
C PRO A 141 -14.76 14.73 5.34
N CYS A 142 -15.33 13.69 4.73
CA CYS A 142 -15.36 13.57 3.28
C CYS A 142 -16.21 14.70 2.68
N GLN A 143 -17.36 15.03 3.25
CA GLN A 143 -18.15 16.20 2.85
C GLN A 143 -17.37 17.49 3.06
N LEU A 144 -16.72 17.68 4.21
CA LEU A 144 -15.92 18.87 4.47
C LEU A 144 -14.84 19.05 3.39
N LEU A 145 -14.08 17.99 3.09
CA LEU A 145 -13.04 18.00 2.06
C LEU A 145 -13.58 18.36 0.67
N ARG A 146 -14.84 18.02 0.37
CA ARG A 146 -15.50 18.41 -0.90
C ARG A 146 -15.84 19.90 -0.97
N THR A 147 -16.02 20.54 0.18
CA THR A 147 -16.47 21.94 0.29
C THR A 147 -15.34 22.95 0.49
N LEU A 148 -14.20 22.50 1.05
CA LEU A 148 -13.06 23.38 1.28
C LEU A 148 -12.42 23.82 -0.06
N PRO A 149 -11.88 25.05 -0.12
CA PRO A 149 -11.19 25.52 -1.31
C PRO A 149 -9.90 24.73 -1.53
N ASP A 150 -9.57 24.51 -2.80
CA ASP A 150 -8.24 24.05 -3.20
C ASP A 150 -7.20 25.13 -2.89
N VAL A 151 -6.00 24.71 -2.52
CA VAL A 151 -4.85 25.58 -2.23
C VAL A 151 -3.81 25.35 -3.34
N PRO A 152 -3.80 26.19 -4.40
CA PRO A 152 -2.99 25.96 -5.60
C PRO A 152 -1.50 25.84 -5.33
N GLU A 153 -1.00 26.54 -4.31
CA GLU A 153 0.40 26.54 -3.91
C GLU A 153 0.87 25.14 -3.51
N PHE A 154 0.01 24.32 -2.89
CA PHE A 154 0.38 22.98 -2.49
C PHE A 154 0.69 22.07 -3.67
N HIS A 155 0.05 22.26 -4.83
CA HIS A 155 0.34 21.47 -6.03
C HIS A 155 1.78 21.68 -6.54
N GLN A 156 2.43 22.78 -6.15
CA GLN A 156 3.80 23.08 -6.51
C GLN A 156 4.80 22.62 -5.44
N THR A 157 4.40 22.61 -4.16
CA THR A 157 5.32 22.36 -3.04
C THR A 157 5.39 20.91 -2.62
N ILE A 158 4.31 20.13 -2.72
CA ILE A 158 4.30 18.74 -2.24
C ILE A 158 5.02 17.77 -3.19
N GLY A 159 5.36 18.22 -4.40
CA GLY A 159 5.97 17.38 -5.43
C GLY A 159 4.98 16.44 -6.10
N ARG A 160 5.49 15.52 -6.93
CA ARG A 160 4.65 14.57 -7.66
C ARG A 160 4.51 13.26 -6.89
N TYR A 161 3.36 12.64 -7.06
CA TYR A 161 3.03 11.34 -6.49
C TYR A 161 2.59 10.37 -7.58
N ILE A 162 2.86 9.11 -7.34
CA ILE A 162 2.57 8.00 -8.24
C ILE A 162 1.80 6.93 -7.48
N GLU A 163 0.83 6.33 -8.15
CA GLU A 163 0.13 5.16 -7.67
C GLU A 163 0.96 3.91 -8.01
N VAL A 164 1.17 3.06 -7.02
CA VAL A 164 1.74 1.73 -7.17
C VAL A 164 0.59 0.75 -7.39
N GLN A 165 0.44 0.31 -8.64
CA GLN A 165 -0.64 -0.57 -9.04
C GLN A 165 -0.15 -2.02 -9.01
N CYS A 166 -0.61 -2.75 -7.99
CA CYS A 166 -0.16 -4.10 -7.67
C CYS A 166 -1.32 -5.08 -7.53
N TYR A 167 -1.02 -6.38 -7.65
CA TYR A 167 -2.01 -7.45 -7.58
C TYR A 167 -2.73 -7.50 -6.24
N ARG A 168 -4.02 -7.85 -6.25
CA ARG A 168 -4.71 -8.24 -5.02
C ARG A 168 -4.14 -9.57 -4.54
N ASN A 169 -3.98 -9.72 -3.22
CA ASN A 169 -3.50 -10.97 -2.60
C ASN A 169 -4.26 -12.20 -3.13
N CYS A 170 -5.58 -12.10 -3.21
CA CYS A 170 -6.44 -13.19 -3.68
C CYS A 170 -6.27 -13.53 -5.17
N ASP A 171 -5.86 -12.58 -6.02
CA ASP A 171 -5.64 -12.82 -7.44
C ASP A 171 -4.26 -13.38 -7.71
N ALA A 172 -3.24 -12.91 -6.98
CA ALA A 172 -1.91 -13.50 -7.03
C ALA A 172 -1.93 -14.94 -6.51
N ALA A 173 -2.62 -15.21 -5.39
CA ALA A 173 -2.74 -16.56 -4.82
C ALA A 173 -3.33 -17.61 -5.79
N LYS A 174 -4.26 -17.22 -6.67
CA LYS A 174 -4.82 -18.13 -7.71
C LYS A 174 -3.75 -18.68 -8.67
N LYS A 175 -2.63 -17.97 -8.85
CA LYS A 175 -1.51 -18.39 -9.70
C LYS A 175 -0.55 -19.38 -9.00
N TYR A 176 -0.66 -19.54 -7.68
CA TYR A 176 0.21 -20.40 -6.88
C TYR A 176 -0.61 -21.40 -6.06
N PRO A 177 -1.08 -22.50 -6.66
CA PRO A 177 -1.88 -23.50 -5.95
C PRO A 177 -1.12 -24.18 -4.80
N THR A 178 0.21 -24.14 -4.83
CA THR A 178 1.12 -24.67 -3.79
C THR A 178 1.38 -23.68 -2.65
N ALA A 179 0.85 -22.45 -2.71
CA ALA A 179 1.01 -21.48 -1.65
C ALA A 179 0.38 -21.98 -0.33
N SER A 180 1.12 -21.82 0.76
CA SER A 180 0.76 -22.26 2.10
C SER A 180 -0.13 -21.22 2.80
N PRO A 181 -1.07 -21.65 3.66
CA PRO A 181 -1.78 -20.71 4.54
C PRO A 181 -0.80 -20.07 5.53
N VAL A 182 -0.98 -18.77 5.73
CA VAL A 182 -0.20 -17.91 6.63
C VAL A 182 -1.19 -17.03 7.37
N THR A 183 -1.13 -17.06 8.70
CA THR A 183 -1.94 -16.18 9.54
C THR A 183 -1.22 -14.85 9.72
N ILE A 184 -1.83 -13.77 9.28
CA ILE A 184 -1.35 -12.41 9.50
C ILE A 184 -2.22 -11.70 10.54
N VAL A 185 -1.64 -10.67 11.16
CA VAL A 185 -2.36 -9.75 12.06
C VAL A 185 -2.50 -8.41 11.36
N GLU A 186 -3.74 -7.98 11.18
CA GLU A 186 -4.13 -6.75 10.50
C GLU A 186 -4.80 -5.77 11.46
N GLY A 187 -5.00 -4.54 11.01
CA GLY A 187 -5.58 -3.49 11.84
C GLY A 187 -4.52 -2.85 12.74
N THR A 188 -4.99 -2.08 13.71
CA THR A 188 -4.14 -1.33 14.63
C THR A 188 -4.59 -1.63 16.06
N PRO A 189 -3.65 -1.76 17.01
CA PRO A 189 -3.99 -1.97 18.41
C PRO A 189 -5.01 -0.94 18.95
N PRO A 190 -5.98 -1.36 19.78
CA PRO A 190 -6.26 -2.74 20.21
C PRO A 190 -7.21 -3.52 19.28
N TRP A 191 -7.61 -2.96 18.14
CA TRP A 191 -8.63 -3.51 17.23
C TRP A 191 -7.99 -4.35 16.12
N GLU A 192 -7.07 -5.24 16.51
CA GLU A 192 -6.36 -6.10 15.57
C GLU A 192 -7.20 -7.33 15.23
N GLU A 193 -7.14 -7.75 13.97
CA GLU A 193 -7.83 -8.94 13.48
C GLU A 193 -6.81 -9.93 12.89
N LYS A 194 -7.08 -11.23 13.05
CA LYS A 194 -6.30 -12.28 12.41
C LYS A 194 -6.96 -12.68 11.11
N SER A 195 -6.18 -12.67 10.04
CA SER A 195 -6.62 -13.09 8.71
C SER A 195 -5.70 -14.17 8.19
N GLU A 196 -6.27 -15.22 7.60
CA GLU A 196 -5.50 -16.25 6.91
C GLU A 196 -5.39 -15.88 5.42
N MET A 197 -4.19 -15.98 4.87
CA MET A 197 -3.92 -15.81 3.45
C MET A 197 -2.96 -16.86 2.93
N ARG A 198 -2.97 -17.09 1.61
CA ARG A 198 -2.07 -18.07 0.98
C ARG A 198 -0.87 -17.35 0.37
N LEU A 199 0.33 -17.69 0.83
CA LEU A 199 1.59 -17.12 0.35
C LEU A 199 2.62 -18.21 0.05
N SER A 200 3.56 -17.90 -0.83
CA SER A 200 4.75 -18.71 -1.06
C SER A 200 5.94 -17.79 -1.36
N ALA A 201 7.15 -18.35 -1.28
CA ALA A 201 8.36 -17.62 -1.58
C ALA A 201 8.37 -17.10 -3.02
N GLU A 202 8.05 -17.99 -3.97
CA GLU A 202 7.96 -17.67 -5.39
C GLU A 202 6.92 -16.57 -5.68
N MET A 203 5.79 -16.60 -4.95
CA MET A 203 4.76 -15.58 -5.07
C MET A 203 5.25 -14.20 -4.61
N LEU A 204 6.01 -14.12 -3.51
CA LEU A 204 6.59 -12.87 -3.02
C LEU A 204 7.73 -12.35 -3.91
N GLU A 205 8.41 -13.22 -4.64
CA GLU A 205 9.42 -12.82 -5.63
C GLU A 205 8.76 -12.22 -6.88
N GLN A 206 7.68 -12.82 -7.39
CA GLN A 206 7.00 -12.32 -8.58
C GLN A 206 6.03 -11.17 -8.28
N PHE A 207 5.41 -11.14 -7.11
CA PHE A 207 4.46 -10.11 -6.67
C PHE A 207 4.95 -9.48 -5.35
N PRO A 208 6.03 -8.68 -5.39
CA PRO A 208 6.70 -8.22 -4.18
C PRO A 208 5.94 -7.14 -3.41
N ILE A 209 4.89 -6.58 -4.03
CA ILE A 209 3.88 -5.75 -3.38
C ILE A 209 2.51 -6.31 -3.79
N MET A 210 1.62 -6.50 -2.84
CA MET A 210 0.24 -6.90 -3.10
C MET A 210 -0.75 -6.12 -2.23
N CYS A 211 -1.97 -5.94 -2.73
CA CYS A 211 -3.02 -5.14 -2.09
C CYS A 211 -4.22 -5.98 -1.60
N GLY A 212 -5.15 -5.31 -0.92
CA GLY A 212 -6.16 -5.91 -0.04
C GLY A 212 -5.70 -5.70 1.40
N SER A 213 -4.82 -6.59 1.84
CA SER A 213 -3.84 -6.33 2.90
C SER A 213 -2.57 -5.86 2.22
N LEU A 214 -1.98 -4.72 2.58
CA LEU A 214 -0.72 -4.32 1.94
C LEU A 214 0.39 -5.24 2.43
N ILE A 215 0.75 -6.22 1.59
CA ILE A 215 1.83 -7.17 1.82
C ILE A 215 3.02 -6.75 0.99
N VAL A 216 4.19 -6.72 1.63
CA VAL A 216 5.44 -6.28 1.01
C VAL A 216 6.52 -7.32 1.31
N SER A 217 7.23 -7.77 0.28
CA SER A 217 8.39 -8.65 0.48
C SER A 217 9.49 -7.93 1.25
N ALA A 218 10.33 -8.65 1.99
CA ALA A 218 11.38 -8.02 2.81
C ALA A 218 12.32 -7.08 2.02
N PRO A 219 12.82 -7.43 0.82
CA PRO A 219 13.64 -6.51 0.03
C PRO A 219 12.92 -5.20 -0.32
N VAL A 220 11.62 -5.25 -0.60
CA VAL A 220 10.85 -4.04 -0.94
C VAL A 220 10.51 -3.23 0.29
N TYR A 221 10.26 -3.87 1.42
CA TYR A 221 10.07 -3.16 2.68
C TYR A 221 11.31 -2.32 3.02
N GLU A 222 12.51 -2.87 2.87
CA GLU A 222 13.76 -2.14 3.11
C GLU A 222 13.91 -0.89 2.24
N LEU A 223 13.35 -0.91 1.02
CA LEU A 223 13.31 0.25 0.14
C LEU A 223 12.30 1.30 0.61
N LEU A 224 11.14 0.87 1.10
CA LEU A 224 10.02 1.74 1.45
C LEU A 224 10.06 2.27 2.89
N LYS A 225 10.74 1.59 3.82
CA LYS A 225 10.63 1.80 5.27
C LYS A 225 10.85 3.25 5.72
N GLU A 226 11.79 3.97 5.10
CA GLU A 226 12.07 5.39 5.43
C GLU A 226 10.92 6.34 5.06
N GLY A 227 10.02 5.91 4.17
CA GLY A 227 8.83 6.65 3.77
C GLY A 227 7.56 6.25 4.52
N LEU A 228 7.59 5.13 5.26
CA LEU A 228 6.48 4.64 6.06
C LEU A 228 6.44 5.40 7.38
N ASP A 229 5.61 6.45 7.43
CA ASP A 229 5.42 7.25 8.64
C ASP A 229 4.79 6.38 9.74
N PRO A 230 5.45 6.19 10.91
CA PRO A 230 4.93 5.35 11.99
C PRO A 230 3.69 5.95 12.66
N THR A 231 3.38 7.22 12.42
CA THR A 231 2.11 7.85 12.83
C THR A 231 0.96 7.52 11.87
N TYR A 232 1.27 7.00 10.67
CA TYR A 232 0.31 6.63 9.63
C TYR A 232 0.21 5.13 9.39
N PHE A 233 1.27 4.35 9.67
CA PHE A 233 1.30 2.91 9.40
C PHE A 233 1.73 2.09 10.61
N VAL A 234 1.06 0.95 10.82
CA VAL A 234 1.59 -0.16 11.61
C VAL A 234 2.26 -1.13 10.65
N VAL A 235 3.50 -1.47 10.94
CA VAL A 235 4.25 -2.48 10.19
C VAL A 235 4.45 -3.69 11.08
N ARG A 236 4.13 -4.88 10.57
CA ARG A 236 4.38 -6.16 11.24
C ARG A 236 5.23 -7.07 10.36
N GLU A 237 6.22 -7.71 10.96
CA GLU A 237 7.07 -8.70 10.33
C GLU A 237 6.46 -10.09 10.50
N PHE A 238 6.55 -10.91 9.45
CA PHE A 238 6.09 -12.29 9.44
C PHE A 238 7.14 -13.18 8.75
N ASP A 239 7.27 -14.42 9.23
CA ASP A 239 8.07 -15.45 8.58
C ASP A 239 7.15 -16.40 7.81
N LEU A 240 7.51 -16.71 6.56
CA LEU A 240 6.74 -17.64 5.73
C LEU A 240 6.79 -19.09 6.28
N ASP A 241 7.91 -19.49 6.89
CA ASP A 241 8.16 -20.87 7.31
C ASP A 241 7.59 -21.21 8.70
N SER A 242 7.38 -20.22 9.56
CA SER A 242 6.88 -20.44 10.93
C SER A 242 5.39 -20.81 10.97
N CYS A 243 4.68 -20.62 9.85
CA CYS A 243 3.24 -20.90 9.73
C CYS A 243 2.89 -22.39 9.59
N HIS A 244 3.90 -23.27 9.50
CA HIS A 244 3.71 -24.73 9.43
C HIS A 244 3.79 -25.45 10.78
N SER A 245 4.02 -24.71 11.88
CA SER A 245 4.35 -25.29 13.20
C SER A 245 3.25 -25.18 14.26
N GLN A 246 2.00 -24.90 13.87
CA GLN A 246 0.85 -24.84 14.80
C GLN A 246 -0.25 -25.82 14.42
#